data_AF-A0AAE9E5Z4-F1
#
_entry.id   AF-A0AAE9E5Z4-F1
#
_cell.length_a   1.000
_cell.length_b   1.000
_cell.length_c   1.000
_cell.angle_alpha   90.00
_cell.angle_beta   90.00
_cell.angle_gamma   90.00
#
_symmetry.space_group_name_H-M   'P 1'
#
loop_
_entity.id
_entity.type
_entity.pdbx_description
1 polymer ?
#
loop_
_entity_poly.entity_id
_entity_poly.type
_entity_poly.pdbx_seq_one_letter_code
_entity_poly.pdbx_strand_id
1 'polypeptide(L)'
;MLRIPISVLRGAPTASFSTVVPEFKDPIADQAEALVARKPSEVKKGRVQSWRAPIYTAPHQHVFEQTPDFSFKDGRTVHVTSQKQLNYKLDQIRLAKKMVSLLKETDDVETVYKRERETRERRDAEKLARRPIAKGIQNID
;
A
#
# COMPACT_ATOMS: atom_id res chain seq x y z
N MET A 1 53.70 -36.17 41.28
CA MET A 1 52.41 -35.72 41.87
C MET A 1 52.17 -34.29 41.44
N LEU A 2 51.22 -34.04 40.54
CA LEU A 2 50.80 -32.69 40.13
C LEU A 2 49.29 -32.59 40.33
N ARG A 3 48.86 -31.72 41.25
CA ARG A 3 47.45 -31.40 41.51
C ARG A 3 47.05 -30.23 40.62
N ILE A 4 46.00 -30.41 39.81
CA ILE A 4 45.34 -29.34 39.05
C ILE A 4 44.08 -28.95 39.84
N PRO A 5 43.84 -27.67 40.17
CA PRO A 5 42.60 -27.27 40.82
C PRO A 5 41.44 -27.18 39.83
N ILE A 6 40.30 -27.73 40.24
CA ILE A 6 39.00 -27.64 39.60
C ILE A 6 38.44 -26.24 39.88
N SER A 7 38.25 -25.44 38.83
CA SER A 7 37.39 -24.25 38.86
C SER A 7 36.67 -24.10 37.51
N VAL A 8 35.71 -24.98 37.27
CA VAL A 8 34.68 -24.79 36.25
C VAL A 8 33.41 -24.34 36.96
N LEU A 9 33.17 -23.04 37.01
CA LEU A 9 31.84 -22.49 37.24
C LEU A 9 31.55 -21.40 36.20
N ARG A 10 30.98 -21.91 35.12
CA ARG A 10 30.10 -21.31 34.14
C ARG A 10 29.17 -20.25 34.77
N GLY A 11 29.39 -18.97 34.45
CA GLY A 11 28.46 -17.87 34.68
C GLY A 11 28.19 -17.17 33.34
N ALA A 12 26.95 -17.24 32.87
CA ALA A 12 26.53 -16.75 31.55
C ALA A 12 26.63 -15.21 31.44
N PRO A 13 26.95 -14.65 30.26
CA PRO A 13 26.65 -13.24 30.02
C PRO A 13 25.12 -13.09 29.95
N THR A 14 24.54 -12.42 30.94
CA THR A 14 23.17 -11.91 30.83
C THR A 14 23.18 -10.82 29.76
N ALA A 15 22.91 -11.20 28.52
CA ALA A 15 22.58 -10.25 27.48
C ALA A 15 21.22 -9.64 27.83
N SER A 16 21.23 -8.49 28.48
CA SER A 16 20.07 -7.63 28.63
C SER A 16 19.61 -7.26 27.21
N PHE A 17 18.58 -7.94 26.71
CA PHE A 17 17.90 -7.51 25.50
C PHE A 17 17.23 -6.18 25.83
N SER A 18 17.91 -5.10 25.44
CA SER A 18 17.34 -3.76 25.41
C SER A 18 16.15 -3.78 24.46
N THR A 19 14.93 -3.79 25.00
CA THR A 19 13.70 -3.56 24.24
C THR A 19 13.59 -2.09 23.87
N VAL A 20 14.54 -1.57 23.10
CA VAL A 20 14.25 -0.42 22.26
C VAL A 20 13.66 -1.02 21.00
N VAL A 21 12.34 -1.20 21.01
CA VAL A 21 11.59 -1.43 19.77
C VAL A 21 11.87 -0.17 18.94
N PRO A 22 12.60 -0.26 17.81
CA PRO A 22 12.68 0.88 16.91
C PRO A 22 11.23 1.20 16.53
N GLU A 23 10.77 2.37 16.96
CA GLU A 23 9.45 2.89 16.66
C GLU A 23 9.26 2.80 15.14
N PHE A 24 8.43 1.85 14.71
CA PHE A 24 8.18 1.61 13.30
C PHE A 24 7.45 2.83 12.77
N LYS A 25 8.19 3.74 12.13
CA LYS A 25 7.64 4.91 11.46
C LYS A 25 6.90 4.39 10.22
N ASP A 26 5.58 4.38 10.29
CA ASP A 26 4.72 4.02 9.16
C ASP A 26 4.86 5.09 8.06
N PRO A 27 5.58 4.83 6.95
CA PRO A 27 5.81 5.85 5.93
C PRO A 27 4.50 6.24 5.23
N ILE A 28 3.47 5.39 5.33
CA ILE A 28 2.13 5.62 4.78
C ILE A 28 1.35 6.59 5.66
N ALA A 29 1.47 6.49 6.98
CA ALA A 29 0.80 7.38 7.93
C ALA A 29 1.37 8.79 7.83
N ASP A 30 2.70 8.92 7.78
CA ASP A 30 3.38 10.21 7.64
C ASP A 30 3.04 10.90 6.30
N GLN A 31 2.92 10.13 5.21
CA GLN A 31 2.50 10.66 3.92
C GLN A 31 1.02 11.07 3.91
N ALA A 32 0.15 10.31 4.58
CA ALA A 32 -1.25 10.67 4.74
C ALA A 32 -1.42 11.94 5.59
N GLU A 33 -0.69 12.06 6.69
CA GLU A 33 -0.68 13.26 7.53
C GLU A 33 -0.11 14.48 6.78
N ALA A 34 0.94 14.33 5.99
CA ALA A 34 1.48 15.41 5.17
C ALA A 34 0.50 15.90 4.08
N LEU A 35 -0.37 15.01 3.58
CA LEU A 35 -1.45 15.37 2.65
C LEU A 35 -2.63 16.05 3.37
N VAL A 36 -2.94 15.65 4.61
CA VAL A 36 -3.98 16.26 5.46
C VAL A 36 -3.53 17.61 6.04
N ALA A 37 -2.23 17.79 6.33
CA ALA A 37 -1.63 19.01 6.85
C ALA A 37 -1.37 20.10 5.79
N ARG A 38 -1.97 19.98 4.61
CA ARG A 38 -2.03 21.10 3.65
C ARG A 38 -2.79 22.26 4.30
N LYS A 39 -2.04 23.33 4.60
CA LYS A 39 -2.49 24.56 5.27
C LYS A 39 -3.91 24.99 4.82
N PRO A 40 -4.79 25.43 5.75
CA PRO A 40 -6.04 26.05 5.35
C PRO A 40 -5.72 27.30 4.54
N SER A 41 -6.10 27.32 3.27
CA SER A 41 -5.99 28.52 2.44
C SER A 41 -6.84 29.61 3.08
N GLU A 42 -6.26 30.74 3.44
CA GLU A 42 -6.98 31.89 4.01
C GLU A 42 -8.13 32.32 3.07
N VAL A 43 -9.36 31.98 3.46
CA VAL A 43 -10.57 32.31 2.72
C VAL A 43 -10.88 33.79 2.93
N LYS A 44 -10.32 34.67 2.08
CA LYS A 44 -10.71 36.08 2.03
C LYS A 44 -12.20 36.16 1.69
N LYS A 45 -13.07 36.67 2.58
CA LYS A 45 -14.53 36.83 2.42
C LYS A 45 -14.91 37.93 1.40
N GLY A 46 -15.89 37.68 0.53
CA GLY A 46 -16.31 38.56 -0.56
C GLY A 46 -17.37 37.90 -1.47
N ARG A 47 -18.19 38.69 -2.18
CA ARG A 47 -19.50 38.30 -2.76
C ARG A 47 -19.48 37.44 -4.05
N VAL A 48 -18.35 36.84 -4.45
CA VAL A 48 -18.27 35.87 -5.57
C VAL A 48 -17.15 34.86 -5.27
N GLN A 49 -17.46 33.67 -4.72
CA GLN A 49 -16.42 32.80 -4.11
C GLN A 49 -16.52 31.29 -4.34
N SER A 50 -17.20 30.83 -5.38
CA SER A 50 -17.09 29.43 -5.80
C SER A 50 -15.75 29.09 -6.49
N TRP A 51 -15.01 30.09 -6.96
CA TRP A 51 -13.78 29.94 -7.77
C TRP A 51 -12.46 30.16 -7.01
N ARG A 52 -12.50 30.54 -5.72
CA ARG A 52 -11.26 30.88 -4.98
C ARG A 52 -10.47 29.68 -4.46
N ALA A 53 -11.09 28.51 -4.32
CA ALA A 53 -10.39 27.28 -4.02
C ALA A 53 -11.25 26.08 -4.43
N PRO A 54 -11.27 25.70 -5.72
CA PRO A 54 -11.83 24.40 -6.06
C PRO A 54 -10.93 23.33 -5.41
N ILE A 55 -11.43 22.66 -4.38
CA ILE A 55 -10.72 21.60 -3.64
C ILE A 55 -10.38 20.42 -4.57
N TYR A 56 -11.06 20.32 -5.72
CA TYR A 56 -10.69 19.41 -6.79
C TYR A 56 -11.16 19.96 -8.16
N THR A 57 -10.29 20.68 -8.87
CA THR A 57 -10.40 20.71 -10.34
C THR A 57 -9.82 19.39 -10.84
N ALA A 58 -10.68 18.45 -11.22
CA ALA A 58 -10.27 17.34 -12.08
C ALA A 58 -9.48 17.91 -13.28
N PRO A 59 -8.51 17.19 -13.87
CA PRO A 59 -7.83 17.65 -15.07
C PRO A 59 -8.88 18.06 -16.11
N HIS A 60 -9.02 19.37 -16.33
CA HIS A 60 -10.12 19.91 -17.11
C HIS A 60 -9.81 19.69 -18.58
N GLN A 61 -10.44 18.68 -19.18
CA GLN A 61 -10.38 18.48 -20.62
C GLN A 61 -11.46 19.34 -21.27
N HIS A 62 -11.03 20.35 -22.02
CA HIS A 62 -11.92 21.28 -22.71
C HIS A 62 -12.84 20.53 -23.69
N VAL A 63 -14.14 20.83 -23.68
CA VAL A 63 -15.16 20.07 -24.45
C VAL A 63 -14.89 20.08 -25.95
N PHE A 64 -14.41 21.21 -26.48
CA PHE A 64 -14.03 21.33 -27.89
C PHE A 64 -12.78 20.51 -28.26
N GLU A 65 -12.00 20.05 -27.28
CA GLU A 65 -10.87 19.16 -27.50
C GLU A 65 -11.25 17.68 -27.42
N GLN A 66 -12.51 17.34 -27.14
CA GLN A 66 -12.97 15.95 -27.07
C GLN A 66 -13.51 15.44 -28.41
N THR A 67 -14.16 16.33 -29.17
CA THR A 67 -14.91 16.00 -30.37
C THR A 67 -14.12 16.38 -31.62
N PRO A 68 -14.20 15.63 -32.73
CA PRO A 68 -13.65 16.05 -34.01
C PRO A 68 -14.31 17.37 -34.48
N ASP A 69 -13.48 18.31 -34.95
CA ASP A 69 -13.93 19.65 -35.37
C ASP A 69 -14.74 19.65 -36.68
N PHE A 70 -14.56 18.61 -37.52
CA PHE A 70 -15.25 18.47 -38.80
C PHE A 70 -15.63 17.01 -39.07
N SER A 71 -16.58 16.82 -39.97
CA SER A 71 -17.01 15.52 -40.47
C SER A 71 -17.13 15.54 -41.99
N PHE A 72 -17.04 14.37 -42.62
CA PHE A 72 -17.26 14.24 -44.05
C PHE A 72 -18.76 14.31 -44.36
N LYS A 73 -19.14 14.99 -45.45
CA LYS A 73 -20.54 15.03 -45.94
C LYS A 73 -21.10 13.63 -46.24
N ASP A 74 -20.23 12.73 -46.68
CA ASP A 74 -20.53 11.31 -46.93
C ASP A 74 -20.87 10.52 -45.66
N GLY A 75 -20.70 11.09 -44.45
CA GLY A 75 -20.94 10.43 -43.17
C GLY A 75 -19.79 9.57 -42.66
N ARG A 76 -18.61 9.61 -43.30
CA ARG A 76 -17.41 8.89 -42.79
C ARG A 76 -16.98 9.48 -41.45
N THR A 77 -16.66 8.60 -40.50
CA THR A 77 -16.26 9.00 -39.15
C THR A 77 -14.83 9.51 -39.11
N VAL A 78 -14.64 10.70 -38.54
CA VAL A 78 -13.33 11.26 -38.22
C VAL A 78 -13.07 11.03 -36.73
N HIS A 79 -12.03 10.28 -36.39
CA HIS A 79 -11.77 9.94 -34.99
C HIS A 79 -11.00 11.03 -34.23
N VAL A 80 -10.17 11.80 -34.93
CA VAL A 80 -9.30 12.84 -34.37
C VAL A 80 -9.06 13.89 -35.44
N THR A 81 -9.13 15.18 -35.06
CA THR A 81 -8.85 16.31 -35.97
C THR A 81 -7.57 17.07 -35.64
N SER A 82 -6.99 16.87 -34.44
CA SER A 82 -5.78 17.57 -33.99
C SER A 82 -4.75 16.64 -33.36
N GLN A 83 -3.46 16.95 -33.55
CA GLN A 83 -2.37 16.24 -32.89
C GLN A 83 -2.47 16.30 -31.35
N LYS A 84 -3.02 17.40 -30.81
CA LYS A 84 -3.25 17.54 -29.36
C LYS A 84 -4.22 16.47 -28.85
N GLN A 85 -5.33 16.28 -29.57
CA GLN A 85 -6.32 15.24 -29.27
C GLN A 85 -5.71 13.83 -29.35
N LEU A 86 -4.85 13.59 -30.35
CA LEU A 86 -4.15 12.31 -30.48
C LEU A 86 -3.25 12.04 -29.27
N ASN A 87 -2.46 13.02 -28.85
CA ASN A 87 -1.56 12.89 -27.71
C ASN A 87 -2.33 12.61 -26.42
N TYR A 88 -3.42 13.34 -26.16
CA TYR A 88 -4.27 13.06 -25.00
C TYR A 88 -4.84 11.65 -24.99
N LYS A 89 -5.34 11.17 -26.13
CA LYS A 89 -5.87 9.79 -26.24
C LYS A 89 -4.77 8.75 -26.01
N LEU A 90 -3.57 8.97 -26.54
CA LEU A 90 -2.43 8.08 -26.31
C LEU A 90 -2.01 8.06 -24.84
N ASP A 91 -1.99 9.21 -24.18
CA ASP A 91 -1.64 9.29 -22.76
C ASP A 91 -2.70 8.65 -21.86
N GLN A 92 -3.99 8.80 -22.18
CA GLN A 92 -5.06 8.06 -21.50
C GLN A 92 -4.87 6.55 -21.61
N ILE A 93 -4.51 6.04 -22.80
CA ILE A 93 -4.25 4.61 -23.01
C ILE A 93 -3.03 4.16 -22.19
N ARG A 94 -1.95 4.94 -22.17
CA ARG A 94 -0.74 4.63 -21.39
C ARG A 94 -1.04 4.58 -19.90
N LEU A 95 -1.78 5.56 -19.39
CA LEU A 95 -2.20 5.62 -17.99
C LEU A 95 -3.08 4.43 -17.62
N ALA A 96 -4.08 4.12 -18.44
CA ALA A 96 -4.97 2.98 -18.22
C ALA A 96 -4.19 1.65 -18.17
N LYS A 97 -3.25 1.44 -19.10
CA LYS A 97 -2.38 0.25 -19.10
C LYS A 97 -1.55 0.15 -17.82
N LYS A 98 -0.99 1.28 -17.36
CA LYS A 98 -0.21 1.31 -16.12
C LYS A 98 -1.08 1.00 -14.90
N MET A 99 -2.29 1.56 -14.81
CA MET A 99 -3.24 1.28 -13.74
C MET A 99 -3.58 -0.21 -13.69
N VAL A 100 -3.92 -0.81 -14.84
CA VAL A 100 -4.23 -2.24 -14.91
C VAL A 100 -3.05 -3.12 -14.50
N SER A 101 -1.81 -2.75 -14.90
CA SER A 101 -0.60 -3.46 -14.47
C SER A 101 -0.45 -3.43 -12.95
N LEU A 102 -0.55 -2.25 -12.33
CA LEU A 102 -0.39 -2.09 -10.89
C LEU A 102 -1.48 -2.83 -10.11
N LEU A 103 -2.73 -2.78 -10.58
CA LEU A 103 -3.84 -3.52 -9.97
C LEU A 103 -3.62 -5.03 -10.04
N LYS A 104 -3.06 -5.51 -11.14
CA LYS A 104 -2.69 -6.92 -11.27
C LYS A 104 -1.56 -7.31 -10.32
N GLU A 105 -0.51 -6.49 -10.23
CA GLU A 105 0.60 -6.72 -9.29
C GLU A 105 0.10 -6.77 -7.84
N THR A 106 -0.84 -5.90 -7.46
CA THR A 106 -1.44 -5.94 -6.11
C THR A 106 -2.26 -7.21 -5.88
N ASP A 107 -3.05 -7.65 -6.86
CA ASP A 107 -3.83 -8.90 -6.76
C ASP A 107 -2.91 -10.12 -6.63
N ASP A 108 -1.84 -10.18 -7.42
CA ASP A 108 -0.83 -11.23 -7.33
C ASP A 108 -0.19 -11.29 -5.93
N VAL A 109 0.18 -10.14 -5.35
CA VAL A 109 0.72 -10.08 -3.97
C VAL A 109 -0.31 -10.53 -2.94
N GLU A 110 -1.56 -10.10 -3.05
CA GLU A 110 -2.63 -10.51 -2.15
C GLU A 110 -2.88 -12.03 -2.19
N THR A 111 -2.86 -12.63 -3.38
CA THR A 111 -3.05 -14.08 -3.51
C THR A 111 -1.91 -14.87 -2.89
N VAL A 112 -0.66 -14.44 -3.07
CA VAL A 112 0.51 -15.05 -2.43
C VAL A 112 0.42 -14.92 -0.92
N TYR A 113 0.07 -13.73 -0.42
CA TYR A 113 -0.07 -13.48 1.01
C TYR A 113 -1.13 -14.37 1.66
N LYS A 114 -2.32 -14.50 1.04
CA LYS A 114 -3.39 -15.38 1.51
C LYS A 114 -2.92 -16.83 1.61
N ARG A 115 -2.26 -17.36 0.56
CA ARG A 115 -1.69 -18.71 0.56
C ARG A 115 -0.64 -18.89 1.67
N GLU A 116 0.27 -17.94 1.82
CA GLU A 116 1.28 -18.02 2.87
C GLU A 116 0.64 -18.06 4.26
N ARG A 117 -0.34 -17.19 4.50
CA ARG A 117 -1.08 -17.15 5.76
C ARG A 117 -1.72 -18.49 6.09
N GLU A 118 -2.46 -19.08 5.15
CA GLU A 118 -3.08 -20.40 5.30
C GLU A 118 -2.03 -21.48 5.60
N THR A 119 -0.89 -21.47 4.91
CA THR A 119 0.17 -22.46 5.19
C THR A 119 0.83 -22.28 6.56
N ARG A 120 0.89 -21.06 7.10
CA ARG A 120 1.40 -20.79 8.45
C ARG A 120 0.41 -21.28 9.49
N GLU A 121 -0.86 -20.92 9.34
CA GLU A 121 -1.95 -21.37 10.21
C GLU A 121 -2.02 -22.90 10.26
N ARG A 122 -1.94 -23.58 9.10
CA ARG A 122 -1.89 -25.04 9.02
C ARG A 122 -0.67 -25.62 9.75
N ARG A 123 0.53 -25.07 9.52
CA ARG A 123 1.77 -25.52 10.19
C ARG A 123 1.68 -25.34 11.70
N ASP A 124 1.09 -24.26 12.19
CA ASP A 124 0.96 -24.01 13.61
C ASP A 124 -0.10 -24.89 14.26
N ALA A 125 -1.21 -25.18 13.56
CA ALA A 125 -2.19 -26.19 13.98
C ALA A 125 -1.57 -27.60 14.05
N GLU A 126 -0.78 -28.00 13.05
CA GLU A 126 -0.06 -29.28 13.06
C GLU A 126 0.94 -29.36 14.22
N LYS A 127 1.69 -28.28 14.48
CA LYS A 127 2.59 -28.21 15.65
C LYS A 127 1.82 -28.34 16.95
N LEU A 128 0.68 -27.66 17.10
CA LEU A 128 -0.14 -27.71 18.30
C LEU A 128 -0.69 -29.13 18.51
N ALA A 129 -1.19 -29.78 17.46
CA ALA A 129 -1.68 -31.15 17.51
C ALA A 129 -0.60 -32.18 17.88
N ARG A 130 0.66 -31.93 17.50
CA ARG A 130 1.81 -32.80 17.85
C ARG A 130 2.40 -32.52 19.24
N ARG A 131 2.00 -31.44 19.92
CA ARG A 131 2.55 -31.13 21.25
C ARG A 131 2.03 -32.15 22.26
N PRO A 132 2.90 -32.64 23.17
CA PRO A 132 2.45 -33.49 24.26
C PRO A 132 1.48 -32.72 25.17
N ILE A 133 0.41 -33.38 25.58
CA ILE A 133 -0.61 -32.82 26.48
C ILE A 133 -0.06 -32.85 27.91
N ALA A 134 -0.06 -31.70 28.60
CA ALA A 134 0.33 -31.63 29.99
C ALA A 134 -0.71 -32.32 30.89
N LYS A 135 -0.28 -33.35 31.65
CA LYS A 135 -1.17 -34.16 32.51
C LYS A 135 -1.42 -33.57 33.92
N GLY A 136 -0.94 -32.37 34.21
CA GLY A 136 -0.73 -31.87 35.58
C GLY A 136 -1.97 -31.59 36.45
N ILE A 137 -3.20 -31.75 35.93
CA ILE A 137 -4.44 -31.46 36.66
C ILE A 137 -5.53 -32.53 36.42
N GLN A 138 -5.16 -33.69 35.88
CA GLN A 138 -6.12 -34.80 35.78
C GLN A 138 -6.24 -35.44 37.16
N ASN A 139 -7.36 -35.18 37.84
CA ASN A 139 -7.74 -35.89 39.05
C ASN A 139 -7.89 -37.38 38.71
N ILE A 140 -7.17 -38.22 39.44
CA ILE A 140 -7.35 -39.67 39.43
C ILE A 140 -8.45 -39.94 40.46
N ASP A 141 -9.66 -40.26 40.00
CA ASP A 141 -10.70 -40.86 40.84
C ASP A 141 -10.40 -42.35 41.07
#